data_AF-A0A959I4T0-F1
#
_entry.id   AF-A0A959I4T0-F1
#
_cell.length_a   1.000
_cell.length_b   1.000
_cell.length_c   1.000
_cell.angle_alpha   90.00
_cell.angle_beta   90.00
_cell.angle_gamma   90.00
#
_symmetry.space_group_name_H-M   'P 1'
#
loop_
_entity.id
_entity.type
_entity.pdbx_description
1 polymer ?
#
loop_
_entity_poly.entity_id
_entity_poly.type
_entity_poly.pdbx_seq_one_letter_code
_entity_poly.pdbx_strand_id
1 'polypeptide(L)' 'HRWFDLVRFGKLQEQVPKAKPGVQPQDFHNLFPIPQEEIDLNPNLLPQNPGY' A
#
# COMPACT_ATOMS: atom_id res chain seq x y z
N HIS A 1 9.14 10.90 2.45
CA HIS A 1 8.25 11.24 3.58
C HIS A 1 6.78 11.38 3.17
N ARG A 2 6.44 12.00 2.02
CA ARG A 2 5.04 12.31 1.66
C ARG A 2 4.04 11.14 1.74
N TRP A 3 4.38 9.95 1.26
CA TRP A 3 3.46 8.80 1.32
C TRP A 3 3.12 8.41 2.77
N PHE A 4 4.13 8.34 3.65
CA PHE A 4 3.94 8.01 5.07
C PHE A 4 3.00 8.98 5.76
N ASP A 5 3.10 10.28 5.48
CA ASP A 5 2.18 11.27 6.04
C ASP A 5 0.76 11.09 5.52
N LEU A 6 0.59 10.83 4.23
CA LEU A 6 -0.73 10.61 3.64
C LEU A 6 -1.40 9.35 4.21
N VAL A 7 -0.65 8.25 4.39
CA VAL A 7 -1.18 7.04 5.03
C VAL A 7 -1.52 7.29 6.49
N ARG A 8 -0.61 7.91 7.26
CA ARG A 8 -0.81 8.23 8.68
C ARG A 8 -2.04 9.11 8.93
N PHE A 9 -2.38 10.00 8.01
CA PHE A 9 -3.56 10.86 8.11
C PHE A 9 -4.80 10.33 7.38
N GLY A 10 -4.75 9.15 6.75
CA GLY A 10 -5.87 8.60 5.98
C GLY A 10 -6.25 9.45 4.76
N LYS A 11 -5.25 10.11 4.15
CA LYS A 11 -5.43 11.08 3.06
C LYS A 11 -4.90 10.60 1.70
N LEU A 12 -4.39 9.37 1.61
CA LEU A 12 -3.79 8.83 0.39
C LEU A 12 -4.72 8.95 -0.83
N GLN A 13 -5.92 8.38 -0.76
CA GLN A 13 -6.86 8.32 -1.87
C GLN A 13 -7.44 9.69 -2.25
N GLU A 14 -7.54 10.61 -1.28
CA GLU A 14 -8.05 11.95 -1.52
C GLU A 14 -7.00 12.85 -2.20
N GLN A 15 -5.73 12.70 -1.82
CA GLN A 15 -4.68 13.65 -2.17
C GLN A 15 -3.85 13.22 -3.39
N VAL A 16 -3.64 11.92 -3.59
CA VAL A 16 -2.87 11.42 -4.74
C VAL A 16 -3.51 11.80 -6.08
N PRO A 17 -4.83 11.66 -6.31
CA PRO A 17 -5.44 11.98 -7.60
C PRO A 17 -5.39 13.48 -7.91
N LYS A 18 -5.44 14.33 -6.87
CA LYS A 18 -5.32 15.79 -7.00
C LYS A 18 -3.92 16.20 -7.49
N ALA A 19 -2.89 15.52 -6.99
CA ALA A 19 -1.50 15.79 -7.37
C ALA A 19 -1.06 15.05 -8.65
N LYS A 20 -1.66 13.89 -8.93
CA LYS A 20 -1.37 13.01 -10.05
C LYS A 20 -2.68 12.55 -10.71
N PRO A 21 -3.24 13.37 -11.62
CA PRO A 21 -4.43 13.01 -12.35
C PRO A 21 -4.26 11.65 -13.06
N GLY A 22 -5.26 10.79 -12.96
CA GLY A 22 -5.24 9.43 -13.53
C GLY A 22 -4.67 8.36 -12.60
N VAL A 23 -4.05 8.73 -11.46
CA VAL A 23 -3.62 7.77 -10.43
C VAL A 23 -4.66 7.72 -9.33
N GLN A 24 -5.30 6.56 -9.17
CA GLN A 24 -6.33 6.31 -8.16
C GLN A 24 -5.89 5.19 -7.21
N PRO A 25 -5.33 5.51 -6.03
CA PRO A 25 -5.01 4.49 -5.05
C PRO A 25 -6.26 3.79 -4.54
N GLN A 26 -6.15 2.48 -4.31
CA GLN A 26 -7.18 1.69 -3.63
C GLN A 26 -6.88 1.64 -2.13
N ASP A 27 -7.87 1.26 -1.32
CA ASP A 27 -7.77 1.23 0.13
C ASP A 27 -6.59 0.39 0.63
N PHE A 28 -6.28 -0.73 -0.06
CA PHE A 28 -5.18 -1.61 0.32
C PHE A 28 -3.78 -1.05 0.04
N HIS A 29 -3.66 0.00 -0.79
CA HIS A 29 -2.38 0.68 -1.07
C HIS A 29 -1.86 1.52 0.12
N ASN A 30 -2.55 1.49 1.27
CA ASN A 30 -2.02 1.98 2.53
C ASN A 30 -0.93 1.08 3.11
N LEU A 31 -0.86 -0.18 2.69
CA LEU A 31 0.21 -1.12 2.99
C LEU A 31 0.94 -1.49 1.70
N PHE A 32 2.22 -1.82 1.80
CA PHE A 32 2.95 -2.47 0.70
C PHE A 32 2.75 -3.99 0.76
N PRO A 33 2.85 -4.72 -0.35
CA PRO A 33 2.89 -6.17 -0.30
C PRO A 33 4.13 -6.63 0.47
N ILE A 34 3.99 -7.72 1.22
CA ILE A 34 5.13 -8.53 1.64
C ILE A 34 5.79 -9.07 0.36
N PRO A 35 7.10 -8.91 0.15
CA PRO A 35 7.76 -9.43 -1.05
C PRO A 35 7.50 -10.92 -1.24
N GLN A 36 7.19 -11.34 -2.47
CA GLN A 36 6.85 -12.74 -2.75
C GLN A 36 8.02 -13.69 -2.44
N GLU A 37 9.25 -13.27 -2.77
CA GLU A 37 10.46 -14.06 -2.48
C GLU A 37 10.60 -14.35 -0.97
N GLU A 38 10.22 -13.41 -0.10
CA GLU A 38 10.26 -13.61 1.36
C GLU A 38 9.19 -14.61 1.83
N ILE A 39 7.98 -14.56 1.23
CA ILE A 39 6.92 -15.55 1.49
C ILE A 39 7.36 -16.95 1.03
N ASP A 40 7.98 -17.04 -0.14
CA ASP A 40 8.45 -18.31 -0.71
C ASP A 40 9.55 -18.93 0.17
N LEU A 41 10.43 -18.10 0.76
CA LEU A 41 11.48 -18.53 1.69
C LEU A 41 10.95 -18.84 3.09
N ASN A 42 9.93 -18.12 3.55
CA ASN A 42 9.34 -18.28 4.88
C ASN A 42 7.80 -18.24 4.83
N PRO A 43 7.14 -19.41 4.69
CA PRO A 43 5.68 -19.49 4.64
C PRO A 43 4.96 -18.99 5.89
N ASN A 44 5.66 -18.80 7.02
CA ASN A 44 5.08 -18.18 8.23
C ASN A 44 4.76 -16.69 8.07
N LEU A 45 5.22 -16.06 6.98
CA LEU A 45 4.85 -14.69 6.62
C LEU A 45 3.43 -14.59 6.03
N LEU A 46 2.79 -15.73 5.75
CA LEU A 46 1.39 -15.75 5.35
C LEU A 46 0.46 -15.40 6.53
N PRO A 47 -0.68 -14.77 6.26
CA PRO A 47 -1.17 -14.37 4.93
C PRO A 47 -0.52 -13.06 4.42
N GLN A 48 -0.59 -12.85 3.11
CA GLN A 48 -0.26 -11.57 2.48
C GLN A 48 -1.15 -10.44 3.02
N ASN A 49 -0.67 -9.19 2.93
CA ASN A 49 -1.48 -8.01 3.23
C ASN A 49 -2.76 -7.99 2.37
N PRO A 50 -3.95 -7.73 2.94
CA PRO A 50 -5.21 -7.82 2.21
C PRO A 50 -5.21 -6.99 0.92
N GLY A 51 -5.62 -7.59 -0.20
CA GLY A 51 -5.68 -6.94 -1.51
C GLY A 51 -4.44 -7.11 -2.40
N TYR A 52 -3.37 -7.71 -1.87
CA TYR A 52 -2.20 -8.16 -2.63
C TYR A 52 -2.16 -9.68 -2.79
#